data_AF-A0A952UHF7-F1
#
_entry.id   AF-A0A952UHF7-F1
#
_cell.length_a   1.000
_cell.length_b   1.000
_cell.length_c   1.000
_cell.angle_alpha   90.00
_cell.angle_beta   90.00
_cell.angle_gamma   90.00
#
_symmetry.space_group_name_H-M   'P 1'
#
loop_
_entity.id
_entity.type
_entity.pdbx_description
1 polymer ?
#
loop_
_entity_poly.entity_id
_entity_poly.type
_entity_poly.pdbx_seq_one_letter_code
_entity_poly.pdbx_strand_id
1 'polypeptide(L)' 'MNNQERLELSEDEAFALLALAMTSEITLDPTSEKAVRKLVEYCKKHQRNHSIRPESNCELVGAG' A
#
# COMPACT_ATOMS: atom_id res chain seq x y z
N MET A 1 -21.77 -18.12 -14.97
CA MET A 1 -20.31 -17.86 -15.04
C MET A 1 -20.06 -16.60 -14.23
N ASN A 2 -19.67 -16.75 -12.97
CA ASN A 2 -19.42 -15.60 -12.11
C ASN A 2 -18.00 -15.13 -12.41
N ASN A 3 -17.88 -14.19 -13.34
CA ASN A 3 -16.67 -13.40 -13.49
C ASN A 3 -16.54 -12.58 -12.20
N GLN A 4 -15.91 -13.16 -11.18
CA GLN A 4 -15.42 -12.40 -10.04
C GLN A 4 -14.36 -11.47 -10.61
N GLU A 5 -14.77 -10.25 -10.98
CA GLU A 5 -13.87 -9.15 -11.27
C GLU A 5 -12.88 -9.10 -10.12
N ARG A 6 -11.64 -9.54 -10.39
CA ARG A 6 -10.57 -9.45 -9.39
C ARG A 6 -10.36 -7.97 -9.16
N LEU A 7 -10.19 -7.59 -7.90
CA LEU A 7 -9.91 -6.22 -7.54
C LEU A 7 -8.56 -5.78 -8.15
N GLU A 8 -8.69 -5.06 -9.26
CA GLU A 8 -7.71 -4.27 -10.01
C GLU A 8 -7.09 -3.12 -9.23
N LEU A 9 -6.15 -3.31 -8.30
CA LEU A 9 -5.52 -2.16 -7.64
C LEU A 9 -4.39 -1.58 -8.50
N SER A 10 -4.40 -0.26 -8.70
CA SER A 10 -3.24 0.47 -9.19
C SER A 10 -2.13 0.52 -8.13
N GLU A 11 -0.91 0.83 -8.57
CA GLU A 11 0.25 0.93 -7.68
C GLU A 11 0.02 1.98 -6.57
N ASP A 12 -0.52 3.14 -6.91
CA ASP A 12 -0.79 4.22 -5.96
C ASP A 12 -1.85 3.81 -4.92
N GLU A 13 -2.91 3.12 -5.34
CA GLU A 13 -3.95 2.61 -4.43
C GLU A 13 -3.40 1.56 -3.46
N ALA A 14 -2.52 0.68 -3.95
CA ALA A 14 -1.81 -0.28 -3.11
C ALA A 14 -0.91 0.41 -2.06
N PHE A 15 -0.16 1.44 -2.45
CA PHE A 15 0.68 2.19 -1.53
C PHE A 15 -0.14 2.96 -0.49
N ALA A 16 -1.26 3.57 -0.90
CA ALA A 16 -2.16 4.28 0.01
C ALA A 16 -2.78 3.33 1.05
N LEU A 17 -3.25 2.15 0.63
CA LEU A 17 -3.78 1.13 1.54
C LEU A 17 -2.73 0.62 2.51
N LEU A 18 -1.49 0.44 2.05
CA LEU A 18 -0.38 0.06 2.90
C LEU A 18 -0.08 1.14 3.95
N ALA A 19 0.00 2.40 3.55
CA ALA A 19 0.24 3.52 4.45
C ALA A 19 -0.85 3.58 5.54
N LEU A 20 -2.12 3.50 5.13
CA LEU A 20 -3.27 3.47 6.04
C LEU A 20 -3.17 2.32 7.05
N ALA A 21 -2.84 1.11 6.58
CA ALA A 21 -2.70 -0.06 7.43
C ALA A 21 -1.57 0.07 8.46
N MET A 22 -0.48 0.74 8.10
CA MET A 22 0.68 0.95 8.98
C MET A 22 0.45 2.05 10.01
N THR A 23 -0.40 3.04 9.71
CA THR A 23 -0.73 4.16 10.61
C THR A 23 -1.96 3.91 11.47
N SER A 24 -2.74 2.86 11.19
CA SER A 24 -3.93 2.53 11.95
C SER A 24 -3.58 1.99 13.33
N GLU A 25 -4.24 2.52 14.36
CA GLU A 25 -4.14 2.01 15.74
C GLU A 25 -4.94 0.70 15.93
N ILE A 26 -5.71 0.30 14.92
CA ILE A 26 -6.55 -0.90 14.94
C ILE A 26 -5.72 -2.12 14.57
N THR A 27 -5.74 -3.13 15.43
CA THR A 27 -5.12 -4.43 15.17
C THR A 27 -5.78 -5.08 13.96
N LEU A 28 -4.99 -5.38 12.94
CA LEU A 28 -5.45 -6.12 11.77
C LEU A 28 -5.75 -7.57 12.15
N ASP A 29 -6.79 -8.15 11.53
CA ASP A 29 -7.00 -9.57 11.63
C ASP A 29 -5.88 -10.35 10.89
N PRO A 30 -5.67 -11.64 11.20
CA PRO A 30 -4.58 -12.42 10.62
C PRO A 30 -4.59 -12.53 9.08
N THR A 31 -5.76 -12.38 8.45
CA THR A 31 -5.90 -12.40 7.00
C THR A 31 -5.45 -11.08 6.40
N SER A 32 -5.92 -9.97 6.98
CA SER A 32 -5.52 -8.62 6.57
C SER A 32 -4.02 -8.39 6.79
N GLU A 33 -3.45 -8.85 7.91
CA GLU A 33 -1.99 -8.75 8.14
C GLU A 33 -1.19 -9.50 7.05
N LYS A 34 -1.64 -10.70 6.66
CA LYS A 34 -1.00 -11.46 5.57
C LYS A 34 -1.11 -10.74 4.22
N ALA A 35 -2.24 -10.09 3.94
CA ALA A 35 -2.43 -9.32 2.73
C ALA A 35 -1.49 -8.10 2.69
N VAL A 36 -1.44 -7.34 3.78
CA VAL A 36 -0.56 -6.17 3.93
C VAL A 36 0.91 -6.57 3.83
N ARG A 37 1.35 -7.67 4.46
CA ARG A 37 2.73 -8.16 4.32
C ARG A 37 3.09 -8.51 2.87
N LYS A 38 2.18 -9.15 2.13
CA LYS A 38 2.40 -9.43 0.69
C LYS A 38 2.51 -8.13 -0.11
N LEU A 39 1.70 -7.13 0.23
CA LEU A 39 1.72 -5.81 -0.39
C LEU A 39 3.06 -5.11 -0.15
N VAL A 40 3.55 -5.10 1.10
CA VAL A 40 4.88 -4.58 1.46
C VAL A 40 5.98 -5.23 0.63
N GLU A 41 5.99 -6.56 0.53
CA GLU A 41 7.03 -7.28 -0.22
C GLU A 41 6.97 -6.98 -1.72
N TYR A 42 5.76 -6.84 -2.28
CA TYR A 42 5.58 -6.40 -3.66
C TYR A 42 6.15 -4.99 -3.87
N CYS A 43 5.77 -4.04 -3.02
CA CYS A 43 6.26 -2.66 -3.05
C CYS A 43 7.79 -2.58 -2.94
N LYS A 44 8.41 -3.34 -2.02
CA LYS A 44 9.89 -3.41 -1.90
C LYS A 44 10.56 -3.93 -3.17
N LYS A 45 9.96 -4.92 -3.83
CA LYS A 45 10.49 -5.48 -5.09
C LYS A 45 10.36 -4.47 -6.24
N HIS A 46 9.29 -3.70 -6.26
CA HIS A 46 9.02 -2.69 -7.30
C HIS A 46 9.82 -1.40 -7.11
N GLN A 47 10.06 -0.95 -5.87
CA GLN A 47 10.90 0.22 -5.59
C GLN A 47 12.34 0.08 -6.12
N ARG A 48 12.90 -1.14 -6.15
CA ARG A 48 14.24 -1.38 -6.72
C ARG A 48 14.32 -1.11 -8.23
N ASN A 49 13.20 -1.17 -8.96
CA ASN A 49 13.15 -0.84 -10.38
C ASN A 49 12.80 0.64 -10.63
N HIS A 50 12.24 1.34 -9.65
CA HIS A 50 11.77 2.72 -9.74
C HIS A 50 12.75 3.77 -9.18
N SER A 51 14.06 3.46 -9.12
CA SER A 51 15.12 4.38 -8.66
C SER A 51 15.27 5.68 -9.49
N ILE A 52 14.38 5.94 -10.45
CA ILE A 52 14.33 7.20 -11.20
C ILE A 52 12.90 7.76 -11.15
N ARG A 53 12.46 8.22 -9.98
CA ARG A 53 11.44 9.26 -9.92
C ARG A 53 11.75 10.17 -8.73
N PRO A 54 12.09 11.45 -8.96
CA PRO A 54 12.42 12.37 -7.89
C PRO A 54 11.15 12.68 -7.09
N GLU A 55 11.24 12.43 -5.80
CA GLU A 55 10.62 13.16 -4.69
C GLU A 55 9.27 13.84 -5.00
N SER A 56 8.17 13.12 -4.79
CA SER A 56 6.90 13.78 -4.46
C SER A 56 6.82 13.87 -2.94
N ASN A 57 7.24 15.03 -2.48
CA ASN A 57 7.17 15.58 -1.14
C ASN A 57 5.76 15.38 -0.53
N CYS A 58 5.54 14.28 0.18
CA CYS A 58 4.37 14.13 1.06
C CYS A 58 4.64 14.86 2.37
N GLU A 59 4.50 16.18 2.36
CA GLU A 59 4.42 16.95 3.59
C GLU A 59 3.05 16.68 4.23
N LEU A 60 3.04 15.82 5.25
CA LEU A 60 1.98 15.81 6.25
C LEU A 60 2.04 17.15 6.98
N VAL A 61 1.29 18.14 6.53
CA VAL A 61 1.02 19.33 7.33
C VAL A 61 0.12 18.89 8.48
N GLY A 62 0.71 18.79 9.67
CA GLY A 62 -0.02 18.59 10.91
C GLY A 62 -0.92 19.79 11.19
N ALA A 63 -2.19 19.51 11.45
CA ALA A 63 -3.11 20.50 12.01
C ALA A 63 -2.69 20.78 13.47
N GLY A 64 -2.37 22.04 13.76
CA GLY A 64 -2.17 22.60 15.08
C GLY A 64 -2.94 23.91 15.20
#